data_AF-A0A919SKT2-F1
#
_entry.id   AF-A0A919SKT2-F1
#
_cell.length_a   1.000
_cell.length_b   1.000
_cell.length_c   1.000
_cell.angle_alpha   90.00
_cell.angle_beta   90.00
_cell.angle_gamma   90.00
#
_symmetry.space_group_name_H-M   'P 1'
#
loop_
_entity.id
_entity.type
_entity.pdbx_description
1 polymer ?
#
loop_
_entity_poly.entity_id
_entity_poly.type
_entity_poly.pdbx_seq_one_letter_code
_entity_poly.pdbx_strand_id
1 'polypeptide(L)'
;MPLPDLASYSPHRTVLNAAFEGVSVPGLRAEFFHRSEGERTASVGRYSLGGQYLLMAWGWTDEEHCSWSSVRDPAGFWHPERAGHPVVRILRAGPGPDAPVTGMAVRAPSGEWVTADRGPVPAR
;
A
#
# COMPACT_ATOMS: atom_id res chain seq x y z
N MET A 1 5.88 14.56 8.44
CA MET A 1 6.33 14.78 7.04
C MET A 1 5.07 14.77 6.20
N PRO A 2 4.80 15.80 5.38
CA PRO A 2 3.59 15.83 4.58
C PRO A 2 3.58 14.69 3.55
N LEU A 3 2.40 14.42 2.98
CA LEU A 3 2.23 13.49 1.87
C LEU A 3 3.21 13.84 0.72
N PRO A 4 3.98 12.88 0.18
CA PRO A 4 4.95 13.17 -0.87
C PRO A 4 4.31 13.62 -2.17
N ASP A 5 4.84 14.67 -2.79
CA ASP A 5 4.57 15.00 -4.19
C ASP A 5 5.44 14.11 -5.09
N LEU A 6 4.81 13.10 -5.70
CA LEU A 6 5.49 12.13 -6.55
C LEU A 6 6.11 12.75 -7.82
N ALA A 7 5.70 13.96 -8.24
CA ALA A 7 6.35 14.66 -9.34
C ALA A 7 7.81 15.03 -9.04
N SER A 8 8.18 15.11 -7.76
CA SER A 8 9.56 15.33 -7.31
C SER A 8 10.40 14.06 -7.20
N TYR A 9 9.83 12.89 -7.51
CA TYR A 9 10.51 11.59 -7.43
C TYR A 9 10.66 10.96 -8.81
N SER A 10 11.71 10.16 -8.98
CA SER A 10 11.90 9.31 -10.15
C SER A 10 11.27 7.93 -9.92
N PRO A 11 10.51 7.37 -10.88
CA PRO A 11 10.06 5.99 -10.82
C PRO A 11 11.25 5.04 -10.69
N HIS A 12 11.19 4.12 -9.73
CA HIS A 12 12.25 3.15 -9.49
C HIS A 12 11.86 1.75 -9.98
N ARG A 13 10.72 1.22 -9.52
CA ARG A 13 10.22 -0.10 -9.97
C ARG A 13 8.72 -0.25 -9.73
N THR A 14 8.10 -1.19 -10.44
CA THR A 14 6.73 -1.64 -10.21
C THR A 14 6.73 -3.12 -9.89
N VAL A 15 5.96 -3.53 -8.87
CA VAL A 15 5.72 -4.92 -8.50
C VAL A 15 4.22 -5.22 -8.67
N LEU A 16 3.91 -6.25 -9.44
CA LEU A 16 2.55 -6.77 -9.59
C LEU A 16 2.33 -7.93 -8.62
N ASN A 17 1.09 -8.11 -8.19
CA ASN A 17 0.72 -9.07 -7.15
C ASN A 17 1.60 -8.91 -5.90
N ALA A 18 1.83 -7.67 -5.48
CA ALA A 18 2.73 -7.37 -4.36
C ALA A 18 2.30 -8.14 -3.10
N ALA A 19 3.28 -8.48 -2.27
CA ALA A 19 3.06 -9.26 -1.06
C ALA A 19 3.10 -8.38 0.18
N PHE A 20 2.25 -8.71 1.16
CA PHE A 20 2.35 -8.22 2.53
C PHE A 20 2.59 -9.43 3.44
N GLU A 21 3.61 -9.36 4.30
CA GLU A 21 3.98 -10.45 5.23
C GLU A 21 4.14 -11.83 4.52
N GLY A 22 4.70 -11.81 3.30
CA GLY A 22 4.90 -13.03 2.50
C GLY A 22 3.65 -13.52 1.75
N VAL A 23 2.49 -12.90 1.94
CA VAL A 23 1.25 -13.26 1.24
C VAL A 23 1.05 -12.36 0.03
N SER A 24 1.15 -12.94 -1.17
CA SER A 24 0.85 -12.23 -2.42
C SER A 24 -0.63 -11.86 -2.50
N VAL A 25 -0.93 -10.60 -2.85
CA VAL A 25 -2.30 -10.12 -3.07
C VAL A 25 -2.55 -9.99 -4.57
N PRO A 26 -3.34 -10.89 -5.19
CA PRO A 26 -3.58 -10.85 -6.63
C PRO A 26 -4.19 -9.52 -7.07
N GLY A 27 -3.61 -8.90 -8.09
CA GLY A 27 -4.02 -7.60 -8.63
C GLY A 27 -3.44 -6.39 -7.89
N LEU A 28 -2.75 -6.58 -6.76
CA LEU A 28 -2.12 -5.47 -6.04
C LEU A 28 -0.89 -5.00 -6.81
N ARG A 29 -0.91 -3.73 -7.22
CA ARG A 29 0.20 -3.05 -7.86
C ARG A 29 0.88 -2.13 -6.85
N ALA A 30 2.16 -2.36 -6.60
CA ALA A 30 3.03 -1.50 -5.81
C ALA A 30 4.02 -0.76 -6.72
N GLU A 31 4.01 0.56 -6.68
CA GLU A 31 4.94 1.42 -7.41
C GLU A 31 5.89 2.08 -6.42
N PHE A 32 7.19 1.98 -6.70
CA PHE A 32 8.23 2.55 -5.85
C PHE A 32 8.93 3.70 -6.58
N PHE A 33 9.17 4.80 -5.87
CA PHE A 33 9.77 6.02 -6.37
C PHE A 33 10.89 6.48 -5.45
N HIS A 34 11.98 7.00 -6.02
CA HIS A 34 13.15 7.47 -5.26
C HIS A 34 13.47 8.94 -5.57
N ARG A 35 14.00 9.61 -4.56
CA ARG A 35 14.56 10.97 -4.66
C ARG A 35 15.82 11.05 -3.80
N SER A 36 16.91 11.51 -4.38
CA SER A 36 18.15 11.78 -3.63
C SER A 36 18.00 13.05 -2.78
N GLU A 37 18.42 12.99 -1.53
CA GLU A 37 18.44 14.11 -0.58
C GLU A 37 19.77 14.08 0.18
N GLY A 38 20.75 14.83 -0.34
CA GLY A 38 22.13 14.77 0.14
C GLY A 38 22.67 13.35 0.04
N GLU A 39 23.11 12.81 1.18
CA GLU A 39 23.67 11.45 1.30
C GLU A 39 22.61 10.35 1.43
N ARG A 40 21.32 10.70 1.53
CA ARG A 40 20.22 9.75 1.71
C ARG A 40 19.34 9.66 0.46
N THR A 41 18.63 8.54 0.33
CA THR A 41 17.61 8.36 -0.71
C THR A 41 16.25 8.21 -0.05
N ALA A 42 15.37 9.18 -0.29
CA ALA A 42 13.97 9.09 0.07
C ALA A 42 13.28 8.08 -0.84
N SER A 43 12.41 7.25 -0.27
CA SER A 43 11.64 6.23 -0.98
C SER A 43 10.15 6.34 -0.67
N VAL A 44 9.32 6.19 -1.69
CA VAL A 44 7.85 6.18 -1.59
C VAL A 44 7.30 4.96 -2.30
N GLY A 45 6.46 4.19 -1.62
CA GLY A 45 5.62 3.13 -2.17
C GLY A 45 4.17 3.60 -2.31
N ARG A 46 3.59 3.51 -3.51
CA ARG A 46 2.16 3.73 -3.80
C ARG A 46 1.49 2.42 -4.18
N TYR A 47 0.39 2.10 -3.51
CA TYR A 47 -0.30 0.83 -3.69
C TYR A 47 -1.70 1.04 -4.28
N SER A 48 -2.04 0.21 -5.26
CA SER A 48 -3.36 0.21 -5.90
C SER A 48 -3.87 -1.19 -6.19
N LEU A 49 -5.17 -1.39 -6.09
CA LEU A 49 -5.86 -2.64 -6.39
C LEU A 49 -7.14 -2.32 -7.16
N GLY A 50 -7.40 -3.04 -8.26
CA GLY A 50 -8.61 -2.81 -9.07
C GLY A 50 -8.72 -1.39 -9.65
N GLY A 51 -7.59 -0.70 -9.86
CA GLY A 51 -7.55 0.69 -10.31
C GLY A 51 -7.78 1.74 -9.20
N GLN A 52 -7.99 1.32 -7.96
CA GLN A 52 -8.14 2.21 -6.81
C GLN A 52 -6.84 2.32 -6.02
N TYR A 53 -6.40 3.55 -5.73
CA TYR A 53 -5.29 3.78 -4.79
C TYR A 53 -5.75 3.47 -3.37
N LEU A 54 -4.89 2.81 -2.59
CA LEU A 54 -5.20 2.40 -1.22
C LEU A 54 -4.34 3.11 -0.19
N LEU A 55 -3.03 3.17 -0.43
CA LEU A 55 -2.11 3.77 0.50
C LEU A 55 -0.84 4.29 -0.19
N MET A 56 -0.19 5.22 0.48
CA MET A 56 1.21 5.56 0.26
C MET A 56 1.98 5.37 1.57
N ALA A 57 3.19 4.82 1.47
CA ALA A 57 4.12 4.67 2.57
C ALA A 57 5.48 5.19 2.13
N TRP A 58 6.16 5.96 2.98
CA TRP A 58 7.43 6.58 2.63
C TRP A 58 8.38 6.67 3.81
N GLY A 59 9.65 6.86 3.48
CA GLY A 59 10.75 6.94 4.41
C GLY A 59 12.03 6.96 3.62
N TRP A 60 13.02 6.22 4.11
CA TRP A 60 14.36 6.21 3.53
C TRP A 60 14.75 4.79 3.12
N THR A 61 15.56 4.65 2.08
CA THR A 61 15.99 3.32 1.59
C THR A 61 16.93 2.59 2.55
N ASP A 62 17.53 3.32 3.49
CA ASP A 62 18.42 2.79 4.53
C ASP A 62 17.66 2.37 5.81
N GLU A 63 16.34 2.52 5.84
CA GLU A 63 15.47 2.10 6.94
C GLU A 63 14.81 0.76 6.64
N GLU A 64 14.71 -0.11 7.65
CA GLU A 64 13.97 -1.38 7.55
C GLU A 64 12.46 -1.14 7.32
N HIS A 65 11.96 -0.03 7.86
CA HIS A 65 10.54 0.30 7.87
C HIS A 65 10.26 1.71 7.36
N CYS A 66 9.15 1.88 6.65
CA CYS A 66 8.63 3.19 6.30
C CYS A 66 8.43 4.04 7.55
N SER A 67 8.99 5.25 7.52
CA SER A 67 8.83 6.25 8.57
C SER A 67 7.39 6.81 8.64
N TRP A 68 6.66 6.83 7.52
CA TRP A 68 5.34 7.45 7.41
C TRP A 68 4.42 6.69 6.45
N SER A 69 3.11 6.85 6.64
CA SER A 69 2.10 6.33 5.72
C SER A 69 0.83 7.19 5.69
N SER A 70 0.05 7.09 4.61
CA SER A 70 -1.26 7.71 4.44
C SER A 70 -2.17 6.77 3.65
N VAL A 71 -3.45 6.75 4.01
CA VAL A 71 -4.48 5.90 3.40
C VAL A 71 -5.36 6.75 2.50
N ARG A 72 -5.73 6.21 1.34
CA ARG A 72 -6.67 6.83 0.41
C ARG A 72 -8.09 6.46 0.81
N ASP A 73 -8.93 7.46 1.02
CA ASP A 73 -10.35 7.26 1.26
C ASP A 73 -11.08 6.90 -0.06
N PRO A 74 -12.09 6.01 -0.04
CA PRO A 74 -12.93 5.72 -1.20
C PRO A 74 -13.60 6.95 -1.84
N ALA A 75 -13.87 8.00 -1.07
CA ALA A 75 -14.40 9.28 -1.56
C ALA A 75 -13.35 10.11 -2.33
N GLY A 76 -12.10 9.66 -2.40
CA GLY A 76 -11.07 10.26 -3.26
C GLY A 76 -10.22 11.33 -2.59
N PHE A 77 -10.13 11.36 -1.26
CA PHE A 77 -9.14 12.18 -0.54
C PHE A 77 -8.07 11.31 0.14
N TRP A 78 -6.93 11.90 0.49
CA TRP A 78 -5.92 11.24 1.31
C TRP A 78 -6.16 11.60 2.77
N HIS A 79 -6.19 10.59 3.65
CA HIS A 79 -6.18 10.86 5.08
C HIS A 79 -4.85 11.51 5.51
N PRO A 80 -4.82 12.22 6.65
CA PRO A 80 -3.58 12.74 7.22
C PRO A 80 -2.52 11.64 7.38
N GLU A 81 -1.25 12.03 7.25
CA GLU A 81 -0.13 11.12 7.46
C GLU A 81 -0.08 10.57 8.89
N ARG A 82 0.42 9.35 9.02
CA ARG A 82 0.72 8.72 10.31
C ARG A 82 2.16 8.27 10.33
N ALA A 83 2.78 8.35 11.50
CA ALA A 83 4.09 7.77 11.73
C ALA A 83 4.01 6.23 11.65
N GLY A 84 5.01 5.63 11.01
CA GLY A 84 5.19 4.19 10.89
C GLY A 84 4.48 3.51 9.72
N HIS A 85 4.65 2.19 9.69
CA HIS A 85 4.10 1.32 8.67
C HIS A 85 2.55 1.27 8.69
N PRO A 86 1.90 1.16 7.52
CA PRO A 86 0.45 1.00 7.45
C PRO A 86 0.02 -0.31 8.13
N VAL A 87 -1.14 -0.29 8.79
CA VAL A 87 -1.76 -1.51 9.32
C VAL A 87 -2.64 -2.11 8.24
N VAL A 88 -2.26 -3.30 7.78
CA VAL A 88 -2.88 -3.99 6.65
C VAL A 88 -3.55 -5.28 7.13
N ARG A 89 -4.62 -5.67 6.45
CA ARG A 89 -5.27 -6.97 6.60
C ARG A 89 -5.47 -7.60 5.23
N ILE A 90 -5.13 -8.89 5.09
CA ILE A 90 -5.44 -9.65 3.87
C ILE A 90 -6.88 -10.17 3.93
N LEU A 91 -7.60 -10.02 2.83
CA LEU A 91 -8.97 -10.53 2.66
C LEU A 91 -8.92 -11.89 1.97
N ARG A 92 -9.77 -12.82 2.41
CA ARG A 92 -9.84 -14.19 1.89
C ARG A 92 -11.28 -14.65 1.70
N ALA A 93 -11.50 -15.50 0.71
CA ALA A 93 -12.80 -16.13 0.41
C ALA A 93 -13.17 -17.27 1.38
N GLY A 94 -12.79 -17.18 2.65
CA GLY A 94 -13.02 -18.21 3.65
C GLY A 94 -12.20 -17.99 4.93
N PRO A 95 -12.48 -18.74 6.01
CA PRO A 95 -11.88 -18.54 7.32
C PRO A 95 -10.46 -19.11 7.46
N GLY A 96 -10.04 -20.01 6.56
CA GLY A 96 -8.76 -20.71 6.65
C GLY A 96 -7.57 -19.92 6.08
N PRO A 97 -6.33 -20.19 6.54
CA PRO A 97 -5.11 -19.56 6.02
C PRO A 97 -4.87 -19.89 4.54
N ASP A 98 -5.36 -21.04 4.08
CA ASP A 98 -5.25 -21.50 2.69
C ASP A 98 -6.39 -20.97 1.80
N ALA A 99 -7.36 -20.26 2.37
CA ALA A 99 -8.46 -19.70 1.59
C ALA A 99 -7.93 -18.68 0.57
N PRO A 100 -8.46 -18.66 -0.67
CA PRO A 100 -7.98 -17.77 -1.72
C PRO A 100 -7.98 -16.31 -1.29
N VAL A 101 -6.86 -15.61 -1.53
CA VAL A 101 -6.75 -14.16 -1.29
C VAL A 101 -7.63 -13.41 -2.27
N THR A 102 -8.54 -12.59 -1.76
CA THR A 102 -9.48 -11.78 -2.57
C THR A 102 -9.11 -10.31 -2.56
N GLY A 103 -8.28 -9.84 -1.63
CA GLY A 103 -7.86 -8.45 -1.61
C GLY A 103 -7.14 -8.07 -0.34
N MET A 104 -7.23 -6.79 0.00
CA MET A 104 -6.63 -6.24 1.22
C MET A 104 -7.49 -5.10 1.78
N ALA A 105 -7.33 -4.85 3.07
CA ALA A 105 -7.84 -3.66 3.74
C ALA A 105 -6.71 -2.94 4.47
N VAL A 106 -6.80 -1.61 4.52
CA VAL A 106 -5.83 -0.75 5.21
C VAL A 106 -6.57 0.04 6.28
N ARG A 107 -6.00 0.13 7.49
CA ARG A 107 -6.63 0.85 8.59
C ARG A 107 -6.40 2.36 8.48
N ALA A 108 -7.46 3.11 8.29
CA ALA A 108 -7.45 4.57 8.27
C ALA A 108 -7.18 5.15 9.68
N PRO A 109 -6.78 6.44 9.79
CA PRO A 109 -6.58 7.08 11.09
C PRO A 109 -7.84 7.11 11.98
N SER A 110 -9.04 7.13 11.39
CA SER A 110 -10.32 7.00 12.09
C SER A 110 -10.50 5.65 12.79
N GLY A 111 -9.68 4.66 12.42
CA GLY A 111 -9.77 3.27 12.89
C GLY A 111 -10.59 2.37 11.96
N GLU A 112 -11.26 2.94 10.97
CA GLU A 112 -12.01 2.24 9.92
C GLU A 112 -11.10 1.50 8.94
N TRP A 113 -11.66 0.51 8.24
CA TRP A 113 -10.93 -0.31 7.28
C TRP A 113 -11.33 0.06 5.86
N VAL A 114 -10.42 0.70 5.14
CA VAL A 114 -10.57 0.93 3.70
C VAL A 114 -10.27 -0.38 3.00
N THR A 115 -11.31 -0.96 2.40
CA THR A 115 -11.28 -2.31 1.82
C THR A 115 -11.23 -2.22 0.31
N ALA A 116 -10.34 -2.97 -0.31
CA ALA A 116 -10.38 -3.22 -1.75
C ALA A 116 -10.30 -4.72 -1.99
N ASP A 117 -11.31 -5.22 -2.68
CA ASP A 117 -11.48 -6.61 -3.02
C ASP A 117 -11.75 -6.69 -4.54
N ARG A 118 -11.18 -7.70 -5.20
CA ARG A 118 -11.47 -7.99 -6.62
C ARG A 118 -12.82 -8.71 -6.81
N GLY A 119 -13.56 -8.97 -5.74
CA GLY A 119 -14.75 -9.80 -5.72
C GLY A 119 -14.40 -11.30 -5.69
N PRO A 120 -15.42 -12.18 -5.63
CA PRO A 120 -15.22 -13.61 -5.67
C PRO A 120 -14.47 -13.99 -6.96
N VAL A 121 -13.35 -14.70 -6.79
CA VAL A 121 -12.74 -15.42 -7.91
C VAL A 121 -13.74 -16.51 -8.29
N PRO A 122 -14.20 -16.59 -9.56
CA PRO A 122 -15.01 -17.73 -9.97
C PRO A 122 -14.23 -19.00 -9.63
N ALA A 123 -14.88 -19.91 -8.89
CA ALA A 123 -14.35 -21.25 -8.72
C ALA A 123 -14.14 -21.84 -10.11
N ARG A 124 -12.91 -22.31 -10.38
CA ARG A 124 -12.62 -23.07 -11.60
C ARG A 124 -13.26 -24.44 -11.52
#